data_AF-A0A5J5EC05-F1
#
_entry.id   AF-A0A5J5EC05-F1
#
_cell.length_a   1.000
_cell.length_b   1.000
_cell.length_c   1.000
_cell.angle_alpha   90.00
_cell.angle_beta   90.00
_cell.angle_gamma   90.00
#
_symmetry.space_group_name_H-M   'P 1'
#
loop_
_entity.id
_entity.type
_entity.pdbx_description
1 polymer ?
#
loop_
_entity_poly.entity_id
_entity_poly.type
_entity_poly.pdbx_seq_one_letter_code
_entity_poly.pdbx_strand_id
1 'polypeptide(L)'
;KLQIRVDSATNTISDVKFKTFGCGSAIASSSYLTELVRGMSLEDASRIKNTEIAKELCLPPVKLHCSMLAEDAIKSAIRDYQNKTKRGQADYGRGIV
;
A
#
# COMPACT_ATOMS: atom_id res chain seq x y z
N LYS A 1 3.35 8.94 1.64
CA LYS A 1 3.11 8.52 0.24
C LYS A 1 3.57 7.07 0.10
N LEU A 2 2.68 6.18 -0.35
CA LEU A 2 2.98 4.79 -0.64
C LEU A 2 3.04 4.61 -2.15
N GLN A 3 3.95 3.77 -2.60
CA GLN A 3 4.19 3.52 -4.00
C GLN A 3 4.35 2.02 -4.25
N ILE A 4 3.74 1.52 -5.31
CA ILE A 4 3.72 0.08 -5.64
C ILE A 4 4.37 -0.17 -7.00
N ARG A 5 4.93 -1.35 -7.18
CA ARG A 5 5.34 -1.90 -8.48
C ARG A 5 4.52 -3.15 -8.72
N VAL A 6 3.87 -3.21 -9.87
CA VAL A 6 3.02 -4.33 -10.26
C VAL A 6 3.64 -5.01 -11.46
N ASP A 7 3.69 -6.33 -11.43
CA ASP A 7 4.00 -7.13 -12.61
C ASP A 7 2.77 -7.24 -13.50
N SER A 8 2.83 -6.67 -14.70
CA SER A 8 1.74 -6.67 -15.67
C SER A 8 1.37 -8.06 -16.18
N ALA A 9 2.26 -9.05 -16.08
CA ALA A 9 1.97 -10.42 -16.51
C ALA A 9 1.07 -11.16 -15.50
N THR A 10 1.25 -10.89 -14.21
CA THR A 10 0.61 -11.64 -13.11
C THR A 10 -0.35 -10.79 -12.28
N ASN A 11 -0.47 -9.48 -12.54
CA ASN A 11 -1.19 -8.50 -11.72
C ASN A 11 -0.83 -8.55 -10.23
N THR A 12 0.41 -8.95 -9.93
CA THR A 12 0.93 -9.15 -8.57
C THR A 12 1.87 -8.00 -8.21
N ILE A 13 1.81 -7.58 -6.94
CA ILE A 13 2.68 -6.53 -6.43
C ILE A 13 4.08 -7.10 -6.20
N SER A 14 5.05 -6.66 -7.01
CA SER A 14 6.44 -7.13 -6.94
C SER A 14 7.28 -6.37 -5.92
N ASP A 15 7.04 -5.07 -5.76
CA ASP A 15 7.77 -4.23 -4.80
C ASP A 15 6.88 -3.11 -4.28
N VAL A 16 7.11 -2.68 -3.04
CA VAL A 16 6.35 -1.62 -2.38
C VAL A 16 7.30 -0.78 -1.56
N LYS A 17 7.23 0.53 -1.73
CA LYS A 17 7.97 1.47 -0.88
C LYS A 17 7.05 2.54 -0.35
N PHE A 18 7.39 3.03 0.82
CA PHE A 18 6.69 4.12 1.46
C PHE A 18 7.67 5.21 1.85
N LYS A 19 7.19 6.44 1.80
CA LYS A 19 7.84 7.61 2.35
C LYS A 19 6.85 8.28 3.29
N THR A 20 7.12 8.21 4.58
CA THR A 20 6.29 8.80 5.62
C THR A 20 7.18 9.51 6.64
N PHE A 21 6.66 10.59 7.23
CA PHE A 21 7.34 11.38 8.25
C PHE A 21 6.37 11.58 9.41
N GLY A 22 6.89 11.62 10.64
CA GLY A 22 6.10 11.89 11.84
C GLY A 22 6.02 10.71 12.80
N CYS A 23 4.83 10.46 13.34
CA CYS A 23 4.60 9.53 14.46
C CYS A 23 5.11 8.11 14.16
N GLY A 24 5.85 7.52 15.10
CA GLY A 24 6.38 6.16 14.97
C GLY A 24 5.31 5.10 14.72
N SER A 25 4.08 5.28 15.24
CA SER A 25 2.96 4.37 14.97
C SER A 25 2.52 4.37 13.51
N ALA A 26 2.60 5.51 12.82
CA ALA A 26 2.31 5.60 11.38
C ALA A 26 3.43 4.96 10.54
N ILE A 27 4.70 5.10 10.97
CA ILE A 27 5.85 4.44 10.35
C ILE A 27 5.71 2.92 10.47
N ALA A 28 5.41 2.41 11.67
CA ALA A 28 5.20 0.98 11.92
C ALA A 28 4.03 0.42 11.09
N SER A 29 2.90 1.14 11.05
CA SER A 29 1.73 0.74 10.24
C SER A 29 2.05 0.66 8.75
N SER A 30 2.79 1.66 8.23
CA SER A 30 3.19 1.68 6.82
C SER A 30 4.19 0.57 6.50
N SER A 31 5.15 0.33 7.39
CA SER A 31 6.16 -0.72 7.23
C SER A 31 5.56 -2.11 7.26
N TYR A 32 4.63 -2.36 8.17
CA TYR A 32 3.92 -3.64 8.23
C TYR A 32 3.10 -3.87 6.95
N LEU A 33 2.38 -2.85 6.51
CA LEU A 33 1.60 -2.91 5.29
C LEU A 33 2.45 -3.28 4.07
N THR A 34 3.65 -2.70 3.91
CA THR A 34 4.51 -3.01 2.77
C THR A 34 4.96 -4.46 2.70
N GLU A 35 5.16 -5.10 3.85
CA GLU A 35 5.48 -6.52 3.89
C GLU A 35 4.24 -7.37 3.64
N LEU A 36 3.07 -6.96 4.14
CA LEU A 36 1.80 -7.66 3.94
C LEU A 36 1.38 -7.70 2.46
N VAL A 37 1.52 -6.58 1.73
CA VAL A 37 1.06 -6.48 0.33
C VAL A 37 2.08 -6.99 -0.70
N ARG A 38 3.34 -7.23 -0.30
CA ARG A 38 4.36 -7.72 -1.24
C ARG A 38 4.03 -9.16 -1.63
N GLY A 39 3.94 -9.43 -2.93
CA GLY A 39 3.56 -10.75 -3.47
C GLY A 39 2.05 -11.02 -3.49
N MET A 40 1.21 -10.08 -3.04
CA MET A 40 -0.24 -10.19 -3.18
C MET A 40 -0.72 -9.71 -4.55
N SER A 41 -1.87 -10.22 -4.99
CA SER A 41 -2.58 -9.66 -6.14
C SER A 41 -3.15 -8.27 -5.81
N LEU A 42 -3.38 -7.45 -6.83
CA LEU A 42 -4.03 -6.15 -6.65
C LEU A 42 -5.42 -6.25 -6.01
N GLU A 43 -6.16 -7.32 -6.30
CA GLU A 43 -7.48 -7.56 -5.74
C GLU A 43 -7.38 -7.85 -4.25
N ASP A 44 -6.44 -8.70 -3.84
CA ASP A 44 -6.24 -9.06 -2.43
C ASP A 44 -5.77 -7.84 -1.63
N ALA A 45 -4.80 -7.10 -2.18
CA ALA A 45 -4.29 -5.88 -1.57
C ALA A 45 -5.39 -4.80 -1.39
N SER A 46 -6.39 -4.77 -2.27
CA SER A 46 -7.53 -3.84 -2.13
C SER A 46 -8.50 -4.21 -1.00
N ARG A 47 -8.52 -5.48 -0.59
CA ARG A 47 -9.42 -6.01 0.45
C ARG A 47 -8.85 -5.89 1.86
N ILE A 48 -7.58 -5.51 2.00
CA ILE A 48 -6.95 -5.26 3.30
C ILE A 48 -7.73 -4.18 4.05
N LYS A 49 -7.95 -4.42 5.35
CA LYS A 49 -8.68 -3.51 6.24
C LYS A 49 -7.76 -3.01 7.35
N ASN A 50 -7.98 -1.76 7.77
CA ASN A 50 -7.29 -1.17 8.91
C ASN A 50 -7.40 -2.01 10.19
N THR A 51 -8.47 -2.79 10.36
CA THR A 51 -8.70 -3.63 11.54
C THR A 51 -7.65 -4.71 11.68
N GLU A 52 -7.18 -5.27 10.57
CA GLU A 52 -6.15 -6.31 10.56
C GLU A 52 -4.79 -5.72 10.92
N ILE A 53 -4.44 -4.58 10.33
CA ILE A 53 -3.22 -3.82 10.65
C ILE A 53 -3.20 -3.40 12.12
N ALA A 54 -4.33 -2.88 12.62
CA ALA A 54 -4.45 -2.44 14.01
C ALA A 54 -4.34 -3.60 15.01
N LYS A 55 -4.90 -4.75 14.66
CA LYS A 55 -4.83 -5.96 15.49
C LYS A 55 -3.40 -6.48 15.56
N GLU A 56 -2.70 -6.55 14.44
CA GLU A 56 -1.32 -7.04 14.40
C GLU A 56 -0.38 -6.14 15.20
N LEU A 57 -0.56 -4.83 15.07
CA LEU A 57 0.26 -3.84 15.77
C LEU A 57 -0.24 -3.55 17.20
N CYS A 58 -1.24 -4.29 17.69
CA CYS A 58 -1.86 -4.11 19.00
C CYS A 58 -2.18 -2.63 19.30
N LEU A 59 -2.67 -1.90 18.29
CA LEU A 59 -2.92 -0.47 18.42
C LEU A 59 -4.12 -0.23 19.34
N PRO A 60 -3.98 0.63 20.36
CA PRO A 60 -5.13 1.03 21.18
C PRO A 60 -6.15 1.80 20.32
N PRO A 61 -7.44 1.82 20.71
CA PRO A 61 -8.51 2.44 19.92
C PRO A 61 -8.22 3.91 19.52
N VAL A 62 -7.51 4.63 20.38
CA VAL A 62 -7.14 6.04 20.16
C VAL A 62 -6.16 6.24 19.00
N LYS A 63 -5.40 5.20 18.61
CA LYS A 63 -4.35 5.26 17.56
C LYS A 63 -4.77 4.61 16.23
N LEU A 64 -6.04 4.26 16.05
CA LEU A 64 -6.57 3.65 14.82
C LEU A 64 -6.42 4.53 13.57
N HIS A 65 -6.24 5.85 13.72
CA HIS A 65 -5.96 6.70 12.57
C HIS A 65 -4.69 6.26 11.79
N CYS A 66 -3.68 5.69 12.46
CA CYS A 66 -2.46 5.23 11.82
C CYS A 66 -2.71 4.05 10.88
N SER A 67 -3.61 3.13 11.25
CA SER A 67 -3.98 1.99 10.41
C SER A 67 -4.93 2.38 9.28
N MET A 68 -5.82 3.36 9.52
CA MET A 68 -6.66 3.94 8.46
C MET A 68 -5.81 4.62 7.37
N LEU A 69 -4.80 5.40 7.77
CA LEU A 69 -3.87 6.04 6.83
C LEU A 69 -3.11 5.02 5.98
N ALA A 70 -2.74 3.88 6.56
CA ALA A 70 -2.07 2.81 5.84
C ALA A 70 -3.02 2.17 4.81
N GLU A 71 -4.26 1.84 5.21
CA GLU A 71 -5.31 1.32 4.32
C GLU A 71 -5.61 2.27 3.15
N ASP A 72 -5.80 3.56 3.43
CA ASP A 72 -6.08 4.56 2.40
C ASP A 72 -4.90 4.71 1.43
N ALA A 73 -3.67 4.61 1.93
CA ALA A 73 -2.47 4.72 1.12
C ALA A 73 -2.36 3.58 0.09
N ILE A 74 -2.63 2.32 0.46
CA ILE A 74 -2.60 1.21 -0.49
C ILE A 74 -3.74 1.31 -1.52
N LYS A 75 -4.95 1.63 -1.08
CA LYS A 75 -6.10 1.82 -1.99
C LYS A 75 -5.84 2.94 -2.99
N SER A 76 -5.24 4.04 -2.54
CA SER A 76 -4.83 5.15 -3.40
C SER A 76 -3.78 4.71 -4.42
N ALA A 77 -2.75 3.97 -4.02
CA ALA A 77 -1.70 3.48 -4.91
C ALA A 77 -2.23 2.51 -5.98
N ILE A 78 -3.13 1.60 -5.61
CA ILE A 78 -3.81 0.69 -6.55
C ILE A 78 -4.65 1.49 -7.56
N ARG A 79 -5.41 2.49 -7.09
CA ARG A 79 -6.22 3.35 -7.96
C ARG A 79 -5.36 4.15 -8.93
N ASP A 80 -4.22 4.68 -8.48
CA ASP A 80 -3.27 5.39 -9.32
C ASP A 80 -2.70 4.48 -10.42
N TYR A 81 -2.32 3.25 -10.06
CA TYR A 81 -1.88 2.24 -11.03
C TYR A 81 -2.98 1.97 -12.09
N GLN A 82 -4.21 1.70 -11.66
CA GLN A 82 -5.33 1.44 -12.58
C GLN A 82 -5.61 2.62 -13.51
N ASN A 83 -5.53 3.86 -13.00
CA ASN A 83 -5.72 5.06 -13.80
C ASN A 83 -4.60 5.27 -14.81
N LYS A 84 -3.35 4.96 -14.44
CA LYS A 84 -2.19 5.00 -15.36
C LYS A 84 -2.32 3.96 -16.47
N THR A 85 -2.76 2.74 -16.15
CA THR A 85 -3.00 1.69 -17.16
C THR A 85 -4.07 2.12 -18.17
N LYS A 86 -5.14 2.81 -17.74
CA LYS A 86 -6.18 3.35 -18.64
C LYS A 86 -5.73 4.50 -19.52
N ARG A 87 -4.69 5.26 -19.11
CA ARG A 87 -4.23 6.46 -19.82
C ARG A 87 -3.27 6.20 -20.97
N GLY A 88 -2.88 4.94 -21.21
CA GLY A 88 -1.92 4.58 -22.25
C GLY A 88 -0.49 4.91 -21.83
N GLN A 89 0.28 3.86 -21.52
CA GLN A 89 1.73 3.80 -21.33
C GLN A 89 2.54 5.12 -21.47
N ALA A 90 3.04 5.61 -20.33
CA ALA A 90 4.36 6.22 -20.23
C ALA A 90 4.99 5.68 -18.92
N ASP A 91 6.29 5.39 -18.92
CA ASP A 91 7.07 4.83 -17.79
C ASP A 91 7.21 3.30 -17.70
N TYR A 92 7.33 2.60 -18.83
CA TYR A 92 8.10 1.34 -18.88
C TYR A 92 9.59 1.68 -18.67
N GLY A 93 10.01 1.97 -17.43
CA GLY A 93 11.42 2.28 -17.14
C GLY A 93 11.75 3.07 -15.87
N ARG A 94 10.79 3.55 -15.07
CA ARG A 94 11.13 4.18 -13.77
C ARG A 94 10.29 3.58 -12.66
N GLY A 95 11.00 3.04 -11.67
CA GLY A 95 10.41 2.28 -10.58
C GLY A 95 9.37 3.04 -9.77
N ILE A 96 8.56 2.25 -9.05
CA ILE A 96 7.88 2.61 -7.80
C ILE A 96 7.03 3.86 -7.96
N VAL A 97 5.78 3.64 -8.40
CA VAL A 97 4.79 4.68 -8.71
C VAL A 97 4.05 5.17 -7.49
#